data_AF-A0A7W8PHB0-F1
#
_entry.id   AF-A0A7W8PHB0-F1
#
_cell.length_a   1.000
_cell.length_b   1.000
_cell.length_c   1.000
_cell.angle_alpha   90.00
_cell.angle_beta   90.00
_cell.angle_gamma   90.00
#
_symmetry.space_group_name_H-M   'P 1'
#
loop_
_entity.id
_entity.type
_entity.pdbx_description
1 polymer ?
#
loop_
_entity_poly.entity_id
_entity_poly.type
_entity_poly.pdbx_seq_one_letter_code
_entity_poly.pdbx_strand_id
1 'polypeptide(L)'
;MKIIAIGLVCLIAPLSALATSDQLPEGKAVVEEIPVSPPKIGLTITVPKGWTYDVSDTPAGMALLLKPSIRNKVKVRQCRIDRHILKPGYFSSGQPQINDWLDRNPMTREIFSSRVNAGAEVRTTIIDVGRAELDSATAYWAETQAKEAAWMGMLTMRLRTKTYVTVTPGNEWVIQCLVGSYIGAHAVDALYSDALPTFDAVISSIRFSREN
;
A
#
# COMPACT_ATOMS: atom_id res chain seq x y z
N MET A 1 -14.56 9.99 -25.05
CA MET A 1 -14.56 9.39 -23.70
C MET A 1 -13.49 10.11 -22.89
N LYS A 2 -13.87 10.94 -21.90
CA LYS A 2 -12.90 11.75 -21.14
C LYS A 2 -12.08 10.83 -20.23
N ILE A 3 -10.76 10.83 -20.40
CA ILE A 3 -9.82 10.23 -19.46
C ILE A 3 -9.90 11.06 -18.19
N ILE A 4 -10.67 10.59 -17.21
CA ILE A 4 -10.66 11.18 -15.89
C ILE A 4 -9.65 10.36 -15.10
N ALA A 5 -8.44 10.91 -15.00
CA ALA A 5 -7.51 10.53 -13.95
C ALA A 5 -8.26 10.72 -12.63
N ILE A 6 -8.77 9.62 -12.07
CA ILE A 6 -9.26 9.62 -10.70
C ILE A 6 -8.04 9.98 -9.87
N GLY A 7 -8.08 11.18 -9.29
CA GLY A 7 -7.00 11.75 -8.52
C GLY A 7 -6.68 10.82 -7.36
N LEU A 8 -5.67 10.00 -7.53
CA LEU A 8 -4.99 9.36 -6.43
C LEU A 8 -4.26 10.49 -5.69
N VAL A 9 -4.91 11.08 -4.69
CA VAL A 9 -4.22 11.93 -3.73
C VAL A 9 -3.17 11.03 -3.10
N CYS A 10 -1.91 11.33 -3.40
CA CYS A 10 -0.77 10.58 -2.97
C CYS A 10 -0.72 10.57 -1.43
N LEU A 11 -1.21 9.49 -0.83
CA LEU A 11 -1.07 9.21 0.59
C LEU A 11 0.36 8.71 0.86
N ILE A 12 1.35 9.57 0.62
CA ILE A 12 2.42 9.66 1.62
C ILE A 12 1.79 10.48 2.73
N ALA A 13 1.00 9.81 3.59
CA ALA A 13 0.54 10.47 4.80
C ALA A 13 1.80 10.92 5.55
N PRO A 14 1.94 12.22 5.89
CA PRO A 14 3.04 12.64 6.73
C PRO A 14 2.99 11.82 8.01
N LEU A 15 4.12 11.21 8.39
CA LEU A 15 4.24 10.38 9.60
C LEU A 15 3.87 11.16 10.88
N SER A 16 3.75 12.49 10.77
CA SER A 16 3.40 13.48 11.78
C SER A 16 2.00 13.32 12.42
N ALA A 17 1.14 12.43 11.94
CA ALA A 17 -0.20 12.22 12.51
C ALA A 17 -0.30 11.09 13.56
N LEU A 18 0.81 10.49 14.02
CA LEU A 18 0.81 9.52 15.13
C LEU A 18 1.21 10.15 16.47
N ALA A 19 0.33 10.99 17.00
CA ALA A 19 0.22 11.32 18.42
C ALA A 19 -1.29 11.59 18.62
N THR A 20 -2.06 10.86 19.42
CA THR A 20 -1.87 10.33 20.77
C THR A 20 -2.90 9.21 21.02
N SER A 21 -2.56 8.21 21.83
CA SER A 21 -3.40 7.71 22.92
C SER A 21 -2.69 6.56 23.61
N ASP A 22 -2.44 6.75 24.90
CA ASP A 22 -1.98 5.74 25.85
C ASP A 22 -3.00 4.61 26.02
N GLN A 23 -2.49 3.48 26.54
CA GLN A 23 -3.14 2.23 26.98
C GLN A 23 -3.24 1.10 25.95
N LEU A 24 -2.26 0.18 26.04
CA LEU A 24 -2.34 -1.21 25.56
C LEU A 24 -2.98 -2.07 26.67
N PRO A 25 -3.94 -2.96 26.38
CA PRO A 25 -4.21 -4.09 27.26
C PRO A 25 -3.14 -5.17 27.05
N GLU A 26 -2.60 -5.67 28.16
CA GLU A 26 -1.66 -6.79 28.20
C GLU A 26 -2.33 -8.10 27.74
N GLY A 27 -1.61 -8.85 26.91
CA GLY A 27 -2.06 -10.13 26.38
C GLY A 27 -1.40 -10.44 25.03
N LYS A 28 -0.06 -10.46 24.97
CA LYS A 28 0.65 -10.85 23.73
C LYS A 28 0.56 -12.37 23.56
N ALA A 29 -0.47 -12.83 22.87
CA ALA A 29 -0.46 -14.15 22.25
C ALA A 29 0.70 -14.23 21.25
N VAL A 30 1.43 -15.34 21.26
CA VAL A 30 2.39 -15.67 20.21
C VAL A 30 1.56 -16.05 18.99
N VAL A 31 1.49 -15.15 18.01
CA VAL A 31 0.62 -15.29 16.83
C VAL A 31 1.42 -15.91 15.68
N GLU A 32 1.04 -17.13 15.29
CA GLU A 32 1.40 -17.78 14.02
C GLU A 32 0.89 -16.94 12.83
N GLU A 33 1.20 -17.29 11.58
CA GLU A 33 0.58 -16.59 10.44
C GLU A 33 -0.94 -16.79 10.47
N ILE A 34 -1.71 -15.71 10.63
CA ILE A 34 -3.17 -15.79 10.75
C ILE A 34 -3.82 -15.16 9.51
N PRO A 35 -4.67 -15.90 8.77
CA PRO A 35 -5.58 -15.29 7.81
C PRO A 35 -6.63 -14.46 8.57
N VAL A 36 -6.72 -13.18 8.24
CA VAL A 36 -7.69 -12.25 8.81
C VAL A 36 -8.60 -11.72 7.70
N SER A 37 -9.87 -11.54 8.02
CA SER A 37 -10.83 -10.83 7.18
C SER A 37 -11.29 -9.60 7.94
N PRO A 38 -10.57 -8.46 7.84
CA PRO A 38 -10.89 -7.29 8.63
C PRO A 38 -12.32 -6.81 8.31
N PRO A 39 -13.12 -6.44 9.33
CA PRO A 39 -14.49 -6.03 9.10
C PRO A 39 -14.56 -4.87 8.09
N LYS A 40 -15.54 -4.93 7.20
CA LYS A 40 -15.88 -3.87 6.24
C LYS A 40 -14.86 -3.59 5.14
N ILE A 41 -13.59 -4.00 5.23
CA ILE A 41 -12.60 -3.71 4.19
C ILE A 41 -12.85 -4.50 2.90
N GLY A 42 -13.46 -5.68 2.96
CA GLY A 42 -13.79 -6.47 1.76
C GLY A 42 -12.59 -7.23 1.18
N LEU A 43 -11.68 -7.71 2.03
CA LEU A 43 -10.65 -8.66 1.66
C LEU A 43 -10.29 -9.58 2.82
N THR A 44 -9.68 -10.72 2.50
CA THR A 44 -8.93 -11.57 3.43
C THR A 44 -7.43 -11.44 3.12
N ILE A 45 -6.60 -11.48 4.16
CA ILE A 45 -5.14 -11.37 4.05
C ILE A 45 -4.45 -12.13 5.18
N THR A 46 -3.23 -12.63 4.94
CA THR A 46 -2.40 -13.23 5.99
C THR A 46 -1.54 -12.15 6.66
N VAL A 47 -1.61 -12.06 7.99
CA VAL A 47 -0.73 -11.19 8.78
C VAL A 47 0.58 -11.93 9.05
N PRO A 48 1.75 -11.37 8.68
CA PRO A 48 3.02 -12.03 8.94
C PRO A 48 3.28 -12.23 10.42
N LYS A 49 4.05 -13.27 10.75
CA LYS A 49 4.47 -13.53 12.13
C LYS A 49 5.18 -12.31 12.73
N GLY A 50 4.76 -11.89 13.93
CA GLY A 50 5.34 -10.73 14.61
C GLY A 50 4.91 -9.37 14.05
N TRP A 51 3.84 -9.34 13.25
CA TRP A 51 3.19 -8.13 12.79
C TRP A 51 1.82 -7.96 13.46
N THR A 52 1.34 -6.72 13.49
CA THR A 52 -0.03 -6.36 13.85
C THR A 52 -0.70 -5.65 12.69
N TYR A 53 -2.02 -5.52 12.75
CA TYR A 53 -2.78 -4.73 11.79
C TYR A 53 -3.72 -3.75 12.48
N ASP A 54 -3.95 -2.60 11.84
CA ASP A 54 -4.93 -1.60 12.25
C ASP A 54 -5.83 -1.26 11.05
N VAL A 55 -7.12 -1.02 11.30
CA VAL A 55 -8.09 -0.56 10.28
C VAL A 55 -8.53 0.86 10.60
N SER A 56 -8.58 1.72 9.59
CA SER A 56 -9.04 3.10 9.73
C SER A 56 -9.90 3.52 8.55
N ASP A 57 -10.91 4.35 8.81
CA ASP A 57 -11.66 5.02 7.74
C ASP A 57 -10.80 6.10 7.07
N THR A 58 -10.98 6.27 5.76
CA THR A 58 -10.35 7.35 4.97
C THR A 58 -11.44 8.12 4.22
N PRO A 59 -11.17 9.36 3.76
CA PRO A 59 -12.12 10.08 2.92
C PRO A 59 -12.54 9.32 1.65
N ALA A 60 -11.70 8.40 1.18
CA ALA A 60 -11.95 7.59 -0.03
C ALA A 60 -12.59 6.22 0.27
N GLY A 61 -12.63 5.78 1.53
CA GLY A 61 -13.13 4.47 1.91
C GLY A 61 -12.47 3.97 3.21
N MET A 62 -11.64 2.94 3.12
CA MET A 62 -10.98 2.32 4.29
C MET A 62 -9.53 2.00 4.00
N ALA A 63 -8.71 1.95 5.05
CA ALA A 63 -7.31 1.56 4.99
C ALA A 63 -6.99 0.48 6.03
N LEU A 64 -6.16 -0.48 5.65
CA LEU A 64 -5.55 -1.47 6.52
C LEU A 64 -4.04 -1.24 6.56
N LEU A 65 -3.49 -1.06 7.77
CA LEU A 65 -2.06 -0.91 7.98
C LEU A 65 -1.51 -2.14 8.69
N LEU A 66 -0.62 -2.89 8.03
CA LEU A 66 0.16 -3.96 8.61
C LEU A 66 1.57 -3.45 8.96
N LYS A 67 2.05 -3.72 10.17
CA LYS A 67 3.39 -3.32 10.63
C LYS A 67 3.95 -4.29 11.68
N PRO A 68 5.29 -4.38 11.86
CA PRO A 68 5.88 -5.16 12.93
C PRO A 68 5.37 -4.73 14.32
N SER A 69 5.10 -5.69 15.20
CA SER A 69 4.64 -5.44 16.58
C SER A 69 5.70 -4.73 17.42
N ILE A 70 6.99 -4.94 17.10
CA ILE A 70 8.12 -4.27 17.74
C ILE A 70 8.58 -3.14 16.82
N ARG A 71 8.42 -1.90 17.29
CA ARG A 71 8.80 -0.72 16.52
C ARG A 71 10.31 -0.46 16.62
N ASN A 72 10.91 -0.09 15.49
CA ASN A 72 12.27 0.43 15.44
C ASN A 72 12.21 1.95 15.22
N LYS A 73 12.95 2.72 16.02
CA LYS A 73 12.91 4.20 15.95
C LYS A 73 13.63 4.78 14.73
N VAL A 74 14.53 4.02 14.11
CA VAL A 74 15.40 4.48 13.01
C VAL A 74 15.11 3.77 11.68
N LYS A 75 14.26 2.75 11.70
CA LYS A 75 13.86 1.95 10.53
C LYS A 75 12.35 1.72 10.56
N VAL A 76 11.73 1.80 9.40
CA VAL A 76 10.30 1.52 9.21
C VAL A 76 10.15 0.34 8.26
N ARG A 77 9.18 -0.53 8.54
CA ARG A 77 8.66 -1.56 7.62
C ARG A 77 7.15 -1.61 7.81
N GLN A 78 6.38 -1.53 6.74
CA GLN A 78 4.93 -1.65 6.81
C GLN A 78 4.32 -1.93 5.43
N CYS A 79 3.10 -2.44 5.42
CA CYS A 79 2.24 -2.48 4.25
C CYS A 79 0.94 -1.75 4.56
N ARG A 80 0.48 -0.90 3.66
CA ARG A 80 -0.80 -0.19 3.73
C ARG A 80 -1.66 -0.61 2.55
N ILE A 81 -2.91 -0.93 2.79
CA ILE A 81 -3.88 -1.31 1.77
C ILE A 81 -5.06 -0.35 1.89
N ASP A 82 -5.22 0.51 0.89
CA ASP A 82 -6.32 1.46 0.79
C ASP A 82 -7.37 0.92 -0.19
N ARG A 83 -8.63 0.90 0.25
CA ARG A 83 -9.79 0.66 -0.60
C ARG A 83 -10.49 1.97 -0.90
N HIS A 84 -10.59 2.28 -2.17
CA HIS A 84 -11.27 3.45 -2.68
C HIS A 84 -12.58 3.03 -3.35
N ILE A 85 -13.71 3.51 -2.83
CA ILE A 85 -15.02 3.21 -3.41
C ILE A 85 -15.19 3.99 -4.70
N LEU A 86 -15.44 3.29 -5.80
CA LEU A 86 -15.66 3.91 -7.11
C LEU A 86 -17.08 4.48 -7.20
N LYS A 87 -17.21 5.55 -8.00
CA LYS A 87 -18.53 6.15 -8.26
C LYS A 87 -19.45 5.15 -8.98
N PRO A 88 -20.77 5.20 -8.74
CA PRO A 88 -21.72 4.36 -9.47
C PRO A 88 -21.52 4.44 -10.99
N GLY A 89 -21.50 3.28 -11.66
CA GLY A 89 -21.26 3.16 -13.11
C GLY A 89 -19.80 3.06 -13.53
N TYR A 90 -18.83 3.27 -12.63
CA TYR A 90 -17.43 2.92 -12.88
C TYR A 90 -17.18 1.45 -12.56
N PHE A 91 -16.69 0.68 -13.55
CA PHE A 91 -16.35 -0.73 -13.42
C PHE A 91 -17.42 -1.57 -12.69
N SER A 92 -18.69 -1.38 -13.07
CA SER A 92 -19.80 -2.24 -12.66
C SER A 92 -19.87 -3.57 -13.45
N SER A 93 -18.84 -3.84 -14.26
CA SER A 93 -18.68 -5.09 -15.02
C SER A 93 -18.01 -6.16 -14.15
N GLY A 94 -18.07 -7.42 -14.58
CA GLY A 94 -17.36 -8.51 -13.90
C GLY A 94 -15.84 -8.36 -13.99
N GLN A 95 -15.12 -9.06 -13.10
CA GLN A 95 -13.65 -9.03 -13.03
C GLN A 95 -12.97 -9.32 -14.38
N PRO A 96 -13.42 -10.28 -15.21
CA PRO A 96 -12.78 -10.52 -16.52
C PRO A 96 -12.80 -9.30 -17.43
N GLN A 97 -13.93 -8.58 -17.50
CA GLN A 97 -14.02 -7.37 -18.32
C GLN A 97 -13.15 -6.22 -17.78
N ILE A 98 -13.01 -6.13 -16.45
CA ILE A 98 -12.10 -5.18 -15.81
C ILE A 98 -10.65 -5.51 -16.16
N ASN A 99 -10.25 -6.78 -16.07
CA ASN A 99 -8.91 -7.24 -16.43
C ASN A 99 -8.60 -6.96 -17.91
N ASP A 100 -9.52 -7.27 -18.82
CA ASP A 100 -9.38 -6.96 -20.25
C ASP A 100 -9.22 -5.45 -20.51
N TRP A 101 -9.94 -4.62 -19.75
CA TRP A 101 -9.79 -3.18 -19.85
C TRP A 101 -8.42 -2.72 -19.33
N LEU A 102 -7.96 -3.25 -18.20
CA LEU A 102 -6.64 -2.96 -17.64
C LEU A 102 -5.52 -3.39 -18.58
N ASP A 103 -5.67 -4.50 -19.28
CA ASP A 103 -4.68 -4.99 -20.26
C ASP A 103 -4.60 -4.10 -21.49
N ARG A 104 -5.72 -3.50 -21.91
CA ARG A 104 -5.75 -2.50 -23.00
C ARG A 104 -5.32 -1.10 -22.54
N ASN A 105 -5.33 -0.83 -21.24
CA ASN A 105 -4.99 0.47 -20.65
C ASN A 105 -3.92 0.29 -19.56
N PRO A 106 -2.71 -0.20 -19.93
CA PRO A 106 -1.70 -0.56 -18.96
C PRO A 106 -1.19 0.65 -18.18
N MET A 107 -0.87 0.44 -16.91
CA MET A 107 -0.27 1.48 -16.08
C MET A 107 1.23 1.59 -16.39
N THR A 108 1.59 2.51 -17.28
CA THR A 108 2.98 2.73 -17.67
C THR A 108 3.78 3.42 -16.56
N ARG A 109 5.11 3.43 -16.71
CA ARG A 109 6.02 4.19 -15.83
C ARG A 109 5.65 5.66 -15.74
N GLU A 110 5.26 6.27 -16.86
CA GLU A 110 4.87 7.69 -16.94
C GLU A 110 3.56 7.93 -16.20
N ILE A 111 2.59 7.01 -16.33
CA ILE A 111 1.32 7.08 -15.59
C ILE A 111 1.59 6.93 -14.09
N PHE A 112 2.41 5.97 -13.68
CA PHE A 112 2.82 5.82 -12.28
C PHE A 112 3.50 7.07 -11.76
N SER A 113 4.52 7.56 -12.47
CA SER A 113 5.27 8.78 -12.12
C SER A 113 4.34 9.97 -11.97
N SER A 114 3.40 10.16 -12.91
CA SER A 114 2.41 11.23 -12.86
C SER A 114 1.48 11.06 -11.67
N ARG A 115 1.04 9.84 -11.34
CA ARG A 115 0.14 9.57 -10.21
C ARG A 115 0.82 9.79 -8.86
N VAL A 116 2.01 9.22 -8.65
CA VAL A 116 2.72 9.33 -7.36
C VAL A 116 3.28 10.73 -7.11
N ASN A 117 3.55 11.51 -8.15
CA ASN A 117 4.04 12.88 -8.01
C ASN A 117 2.92 13.94 -8.14
N ALA A 118 1.68 13.54 -8.39
CA ALA A 118 0.55 14.47 -8.46
C ALA A 118 0.28 15.08 -7.08
N GLY A 119 0.60 16.37 -6.92
CA GLY A 119 0.41 17.08 -5.65
C GLY A 119 1.29 16.58 -4.51
N ALA A 120 2.34 15.81 -4.80
CA ALA A 120 3.22 15.27 -3.77
C ALA A 120 4.20 16.34 -3.26
N GLU A 121 4.25 16.51 -1.95
CA GLU A 121 5.27 17.33 -1.27
C GLU A 121 6.66 16.69 -1.41
N VAL A 122 6.71 15.36 -1.48
CA VAL A 122 7.94 14.58 -1.66
C VAL A 122 8.00 13.99 -3.06
N ARG A 123 8.98 14.45 -3.85
CA ARG A 123 9.27 13.89 -5.18
C ARG A 123 9.73 12.43 -5.06
N THR A 124 9.08 11.59 -5.83
CA THR A 124 9.30 10.15 -5.90
C THR A 124 9.88 9.78 -7.25
N THR A 125 10.92 8.95 -7.26
CA THR A 125 11.53 8.40 -8.48
C THR A 125 11.04 6.98 -8.70
N ILE A 126 10.53 6.67 -9.90
CA ILE A 126 10.18 5.31 -10.29
C ILE A 126 11.46 4.55 -10.64
N ILE A 127 11.70 3.44 -9.96
CA ILE A 127 12.84 2.54 -10.21
C ILE A 127 12.43 1.53 -11.28
N ASP A 128 11.31 0.86 -11.05
CA ASP A 128 10.81 -0.20 -11.91
C ASP A 128 9.28 -0.25 -11.92
N VAL A 129 8.72 -0.90 -12.93
CA VAL A 129 7.28 -1.15 -13.05
C VAL A 129 7.02 -2.53 -13.61
N GLY A 130 5.86 -3.09 -13.30
CA GLY A 130 5.44 -4.34 -13.90
C GLY A 130 3.97 -4.65 -13.68
N ARG A 131 3.64 -5.90 -13.99
CA ARG A 131 2.30 -6.47 -13.85
C ARG A 131 2.37 -7.67 -12.91
N ALA A 132 1.29 -7.89 -12.18
CA ALA A 132 1.06 -9.06 -11.36
C ALA A 132 -0.43 -9.43 -11.40
N GLU A 133 -0.77 -10.58 -10.85
CA GLU A 133 -2.14 -10.98 -10.55
C GLU A 133 -2.31 -11.01 -9.03
N LEU A 134 -3.35 -10.35 -8.52
CA LEU A 134 -3.72 -10.37 -7.11
C LEU A 134 -5.08 -11.03 -6.97
N ASP A 135 -5.10 -12.22 -6.36
CA ASP A 135 -6.23 -13.14 -6.45
C ASP A 135 -6.59 -13.46 -7.91
N SER A 136 -7.60 -12.81 -8.47
CA SER A 136 -8.06 -12.94 -9.86
C SER A 136 -8.05 -11.60 -10.61
N ALA A 137 -7.53 -10.54 -9.99
CA ALA A 137 -7.50 -9.19 -10.54
C ALA A 137 -6.13 -8.87 -11.15
N THR A 138 -6.12 -8.31 -12.36
CA THR A 138 -4.90 -7.72 -12.92
C THR A 138 -4.46 -6.56 -12.03
N ALA A 139 -3.19 -6.58 -11.60
CA ALA A 139 -2.57 -5.49 -10.86
C ALA A 139 -1.34 -4.97 -11.61
N TYR A 140 -1.13 -3.67 -11.56
CA TYR A 140 0.13 -3.06 -11.96
C TYR A 140 0.90 -2.64 -10.73
N TRP A 141 2.22 -2.74 -10.76
CA TRP A 141 3.06 -2.32 -9.66
C TRP A 141 4.19 -1.39 -10.10
N ALA A 142 4.64 -0.56 -9.17
CA ALA A 142 5.82 0.28 -9.31
C ALA A 142 6.70 0.19 -8.07
N GLU A 143 8.00 0.02 -8.29
CA GLU A 143 9.01 0.27 -7.28
C GLU A 143 9.41 1.74 -7.30
N THR A 144 9.49 2.35 -6.12
CA THR A 144 9.83 3.77 -6.02
C THR A 144 10.82 4.05 -4.91
N GLN A 145 11.54 5.16 -5.06
CA GLN A 145 12.38 5.75 -4.01
C GLN A 145 12.01 7.20 -3.77
N ALA A 146 12.06 7.61 -2.51
CA ALA A 146 11.82 8.98 -2.09
C ALA A 146 12.77 9.39 -0.94
N LYS A 147 12.92 10.69 -0.76
CA LYS A 147 13.65 11.29 0.36
C LYS A 147 12.74 12.29 1.05
N GLU A 148 12.38 12.01 2.28
CA GLU A 148 11.50 12.86 3.07
C GLU A 148 12.32 13.54 4.17
N ALA A 149 12.17 14.85 4.30
CA ALA A 149 12.70 15.58 5.43
C ALA A 149 11.86 15.22 6.67
N ALA A 150 12.52 14.74 7.71
CA ALA A 150 11.88 14.42 8.98
C ALA A 150 12.41 15.32 10.09
N TRP A 151 11.60 15.46 11.14
CA TRP A 151 11.92 16.19 12.37
C TRP A 151 12.54 17.58 12.09
N MET A 152 11.69 18.54 11.73
CA MET A 152 12.10 19.94 11.46
C MET A 152 13.25 20.08 10.44
N GLY A 153 13.38 19.15 9.49
CA GLY A 153 14.41 19.19 8.45
C GLY A 153 15.80 18.70 8.87
N MET A 154 15.97 18.25 10.12
CA MET A 154 17.29 17.81 10.62
C MET A 154 17.67 16.40 10.20
N LEU A 155 16.69 15.55 9.90
CA LEU A 155 16.91 14.19 9.44
C LEU A 155 16.31 14.00 8.05
N THR A 156 16.93 13.14 7.24
CA THR A 156 16.34 12.69 5.98
C THR A 156 15.99 11.23 6.10
N MET A 157 14.70 10.92 6.04
CA MET A 157 14.24 9.56 5.84
C MET A 157 14.38 9.21 4.36
N ARG A 158 15.04 8.09 4.08
CA ARG A 158 15.01 7.48 2.75
C ARG A 158 13.98 6.38 2.73
N LEU A 159 13.17 6.36 1.68
CA LEU A 159 12.06 5.44 1.50
C LEU A 159 12.29 4.61 0.24
N ARG A 160 11.93 3.33 0.32
CA ARG A 160 11.77 2.47 -0.84
C ARG A 160 10.46 1.71 -0.73
N THR A 161 9.67 1.72 -1.81
CA THR A 161 8.30 1.19 -1.81
C THR A 161 8.08 0.26 -2.98
N LYS A 162 7.21 -0.74 -2.80
CA LYS A 162 6.49 -1.43 -3.88
C LYS A 162 5.02 -1.08 -3.76
N THR A 163 4.46 -0.43 -4.77
CA THR A 163 3.05 -0.02 -4.78
C THR A 163 2.33 -0.79 -5.86
N TYR A 164 1.26 -1.50 -5.52
CA TYR A 164 0.34 -2.16 -6.44
C TYR A 164 -0.93 -1.32 -6.57
N VAL A 165 -1.47 -1.27 -7.78
CA VAL A 165 -2.77 -0.69 -8.09
C VAL A 165 -3.59 -1.72 -8.86
N THR A 166 -4.80 -1.99 -8.39
CA THR A 166 -5.74 -2.90 -9.06
C THR A 166 -7.17 -2.42 -8.87
N VAL A 167 -8.09 -3.02 -9.62
CA VAL A 167 -9.51 -2.67 -9.62
C VAL A 167 -10.32 -3.96 -9.54
N THR A 168 -11.31 -3.95 -8.65
CA THR A 168 -12.37 -4.95 -8.57
C THR A 168 -13.72 -4.26 -8.79
N PRO A 169 -14.83 -5.00 -8.98
CA PRO A 169 -16.14 -4.37 -9.10
C PRO A 169 -16.39 -3.38 -7.94
N GLY A 170 -16.72 -2.14 -8.32
CA GLY A 170 -17.02 -1.05 -7.38
C GLY A 170 -15.83 -0.47 -6.59
N ASN A 171 -14.60 -0.99 -6.72
CA ASN A 171 -13.47 -0.57 -5.86
C ASN A 171 -12.15 -0.45 -6.64
N GLU A 172 -11.39 0.60 -6.34
CA GLU A 172 -9.95 0.69 -6.66
C GLU A 172 -9.15 0.37 -5.39
N TRP A 173 -8.05 -0.36 -5.56
CA TRP A 173 -7.18 -0.78 -4.47
C TRP A 173 -5.79 -0.25 -4.70
N VAL A 174 -5.22 0.34 -3.65
CA VAL A 174 -3.81 0.76 -3.63
C VAL A 174 -3.12 0.07 -2.47
N ILE A 175 -2.12 -0.74 -2.79
CA ILE A 175 -1.39 -1.54 -1.81
C ILE A 175 0.06 -1.11 -1.84
N GLN A 176 0.53 -0.49 -0.76
CA GLN A 176 1.90 0.01 -0.66
C GLN A 176 2.64 -0.70 0.47
N CYS A 177 3.67 -1.46 0.12
CA CYS A 177 4.63 -1.97 1.08
C CYS A 177 5.90 -1.12 1.01
N LEU A 178 6.34 -0.60 2.15
CA LEU A 178 7.47 0.31 2.23
C LEU A 178 8.44 -0.06 3.32
N VAL A 179 9.70 0.31 3.08
CA VAL A 179 10.70 0.44 4.11
C VAL A 179 11.21 1.87 4.17
N GLY A 180 11.65 2.29 5.35
CA GLY A 180 12.26 3.59 5.58
C GLY A 180 13.48 3.48 6.48
N SER A 181 14.47 4.35 6.27
CA SER A 181 15.60 4.48 7.19
C SER A 181 16.13 5.91 7.30
N TYR A 182 16.50 6.27 8.53
CA TYR A 182 17.20 7.52 8.85
C TYR A 182 18.74 7.41 8.77
N ILE A 183 19.28 6.20 8.56
CA ILE A 183 20.73 5.92 8.67
C ILE A 183 21.44 6.06 7.31
N GLY A 184 20.71 6.24 6.20
CA GLY A 184 21.27 6.50 4.86
C GLY A 184 20.77 5.55 3.77
N ALA A 185 21.31 5.71 2.55
CA ALA A 185 20.81 5.07 1.33
C ALA A 185 21.05 3.55 1.28
N HIS A 186 22.30 3.13 1.50
CA HIS A 186 22.65 1.71 1.49
C HIS A 186 21.87 0.90 2.52
N ALA A 187 21.54 1.54 3.65
CA ALA A 187 20.70 0.93 4.67
C ALA A 187 19.26 0.70 4.19
N VAL A 188 18.68 1.58 3.35
CA VAL A 188 17.30 1.41 2.86
C VAL A 188 17.20 0.33 1.79
N ASP A 189 18.18 0.22 0.90
CA ASP A 189 18.17 -0.80 -0.16
C ASP A 189 18.33 -2.22 0.41
N ALA A 190 19.29 -2.40 1.33
CA ALA A 190 19.45 -3.66 2.04
C ALA A 190 18.20 -4.01 2.86
N LEU A 191 17.60 -3.02 3.52
CA LEU A 191 16.36 -3.19 4.29
C LEU A 191 15.18 -3.59 3.40
N TYR A 192 15.10 -3.03 2.20
CA TYR A 192 14.06 -3.35 1.23
C TYR A 192 14.22 -4.78 0.71
N SER A 193 15.44 -5.15 0.30
CA SER A 193 15.74 -6.51 -0.17
C SER A 193 15.42 -7.58 0.89
N ASP A 194 15.71 -7.29 2.18
CA ASP A 194 15.37 -8.17 3.30
C ASP A 194 13.85 -8.26 3.55
N ALA A 195 13.12 -7.16 3.32
CA ALA A 195 11.68 -7.10 3.57
C ALA A 195 10.84 -7.67 2.41
N LEU A 196 11.37 -7.71 1.19
CA LEU A 196 10.65 -8.13 -0.02
C LEU A 196 9.95 -9.50 0.12
N PRO A 197 10.57 -10.57 0.65
CA PRO A 197 9.88 -11.86 0.81
C PRO A 197 8.65 -11.76 1.71
N THR A 198 8.73 -10.96 2.79
CA THR A 198 7.58 -10.71 3.67
C THR A 198 6.49 -9.93 2.94
N PHE A 199 6.88 -8.91 2.17
CA PHE A 199 5.93 -8.13 1.39
C PHE A 199 5.22 -8.99 0.34
N ASP A 200 5.97 -9.76 -0.46
CA ASP A 200 5.39 -10.62 -1.49
C ASP A 200 4.49 -11.72 -0.89
N ALA A 201 4.80 -12.23 0.31
CA ALA A 201 3.91 -13.13 1.06
C ALA A 201 2.58 -12.45 1.45
N VAL A 202 2.63 -11.21 1.96
CA VAL A 202 1.43 -10.41 2.25
C VAL A 202 0.61 -10.21 0.98
N ILE A 203 1.24 -9.76 -0.10
CA ILE A 203 0.58 -9.47 -1.37
C ILE A 203 -0.08 -10.71 -1.97
N SER A 204 0.63 -11.84 -2.01
CA SER A 204 0.11 -13.11 -2.56
C SER A 204 -1.01 -13.73 -1.72
N SER A 205 -1.15 -13.35 -0.45
CA SER A 205 -2.23 -13.80 0.44
C SER A 205 -3.55 -13.05 0.27
N ILE A 206 -3.56 -11.91 -0.44
CA ILE A 206 -4.76 -11.09 -0.61
C ILE A 206 -5.83 -11.85 -1.38
N ARG A 207 -7.05 -11.88 -0.84
CA ARG A 207 -8.25 -12.39 -1.51
C ARG A 207 -9.37 -11.35 -1.39
N PHE A 208 -9.84 -10.82 -2.50
CA PHE A 208 -10.92 -9.82 -2.50
C PHE A 208 -12.27 -10.47 -2.19
N SER A 209 -13.12 -9.81 -1.40
CA SER A 209 -14.48 -10.27 -1.16
C SER A 209 -15.28 -10.17 -2.45
N ARG A 210 -16.02 -11.23 -2.80
CA ARG A 210 -16.87 -11.29 -4.00
C ARG A 210 -18.28 -10.75 -3.79
N GLU A 211 -18.52 -9.98 -2.73
CA GLU A 211 -19.86 -9.51 -2.40
C GLU A 211 -20.35 -8.53 -3.48
N ASN A 212 -21.48 -8.91 -4.09
CA ASN A 212 -22.20 -8.23 -5.18
C ASN A 212 -22.93 -6.97 -4.70
#